data_AF-A0A7X7N7W2-F1
#
_entry.id   AF-A0A7X7N7W2-F1
#
_cell.length_a   1.000
_cell.length_b   1.000
_cell.length_c   1.000
_cell.angle_alpha   90.00
_cell.angle_beta   90.00
_cell.angle_gamma   90.00
#
_symmetry.space_group_name_H-M   'P 1'
#
loop_
_entity.id
_entity.type
_entity.pdbx_description
1 polymer ?
#
loop_
_entity_poly.entity_id
_entity_poly.type
_entity_poly.pdbx_seq_one_letter_code
_entity_poly.pdbx_strand_id
1 'polypeptide(L)'
;MFGLVEKAFLMGVGAASLSVKAAEDFVSKAVSDKQVTQDEGAQLLKVLVEEGKRSSDALTERIEEVLKTRGESLMPYWKHVQDLEARVASLEAELAKLKGCCSEEKK
;
A
#
# COMPACT_ATOMS: atom_id res chain seq x y z
N MET A 1 -3.78 16.89 23.36
CA MET A 1 -3.43 17.73 22.20
C MET A 1 -2.09 17.29 21.59
N PHE A 2 -1.93 16.00 21.26
CA PHE A 2 -0.68 15.46 20.68
C PHE A 2 -0.72 15.35 19.15
N GLY A 3 -1.88 15.60 18.52
CA GLY A 3 -2.11 15.28 17.10
C GLY A 3 -1.42 16.18 16.06
N LEU A 4 -0.71 17.25 16.44
CA LEU A 4 0.06 18.09 15.52
C LEU A 4 1.55 17.73 15.53
N VAL A 5 2.12 17.47 16.71
CA VAL A 5 3.52 17.05 16.87
C VAL A 5 3.68 15.61 16.39
N GLU A 6 2.74 14.72 16.72
CA GLU A 6 2.77 13.33 16.26
C GLU A 6 2.56 13.25 14.73
N LYS A 7 1.71 14.12 14.15
CA LYS A 7 1.57 14.24 12.69
C LYS A 7 2.78 14.86 12.02
N ALA A 8 3.43 15.86 12.63
CA ALA A 8 4.65 16.44 12.11
C ALA A 8 5.83 15.47 12.21
N PHE A 9 5.87 14.64 13.25
CA PHE A 9 6.83 13.56 13.41
C PHE A 9 6.56 12.43 12.43
N LEU A 10 5.32 11.99 12.25
CA LEU A 10 4.94 10.99 11.23
C LEU A 10 5.13 11.51 9.80
N MET A 11 4.91 12.80 9.54
CA MET A 11 5.27 13.44 8.27
C MET A 11 6.79 13.58 8.12
N GLY A 12 7.52 13.90 9.19
CA GLY A 12 8.98 14.02 9.16
C GLY A 12 9.66 12.68 8.96
N VAL A 13 9.22 11.64 9.67
CA VAL A 13 9.65 10.25 9.52
C VAL A 13 9.16 9.66 8.20
N GLY A 14 7.94 9.98 7.78
CA GLY A 14 7.38 9.58 6.48
C GLY A 14 8.00 10.30 5.28
N ALA A 15 8.52 11.51 5.45
CA ALA A 15 9.28 12.23 4.42
C ALA A 15 10.75 11.81 4.39
N ALA A 16 11.32 11.48 5.56
CA ALA A 16 12.67 10.93 5.68
C ALA A 16 12.78 9.52 5.11
N SER A 17 11.74 8.69 5.21
CA SER A 17 11.75 7.35 4.61
C SER A 17 11.71 7.35 3.08
N LEU A 18 11.31 8.46 2.44
CA LEU A 18 11.07 8.51 1.00
C LEU A 18 12.13 9.27 0.19
N SER A 19 13.03 10.04 0.81
CA SER A 19 13.97 10.84 0.02
C SER A 19 15.42 10.71 0.48
N VAL A 20 16.22 10.03 -0.36
CA VAL A 20 17.69 10.01 -0.29
C VAL A 20 18.25 11.43 -0.15
N LYS A 21 17.61 12.42 -0.81
CA LYS A 21 17.95 13.84 -0.71
C LYS A 21 17.85 14.42 0.71
N ALA A 22 16.82 14.07 1.49
CA ALA A 22 16.70 14.54 2.86
C ALA A 22 17.78 13.93 3.77
N ALA A 23 18.16 12.67 3.51
CA ALA A 23 19.28 12.03 4.20
C ALA A 23 20.62 12.68 3.80
N GLU A 24 20.83 13.00 2.52
CA GLU A 24 22.01 13.72 2.02
C GLU A 24 22.14 15.11 2.64
N ASP A 25 21.03 15.85 2.74
CA ASP A 25 20.98 17.18 3.36
C ASP A 25 21.25 17.13 4.87
N PHE A 26 20.80 16.08 5.55
CA PHE A 26 21.04 15.90 6.98
C PHE A 26 22.51 15.54 7.26
N VAL A 27 23.05 14.60 6.49
CA VAL A 27 24.45 14.18 6.61
C VAL A 27 25.39 15.32 6.24
N SER A 28 25.12 16.06 5.16
CA SER A 28 25.94 17.19 4.74
C SER A 28 25.96 18.31 5.79
N LYS A 29 24.82 18.59 6.45
CA LYS A 29 24.76 19.51 7.60
C LYS A 29 25.57 19.01 8.80
N ALA A 30 25.49 17.73 9.11
CA ALA A 30 26.26 17.15 10.22
C ALA A 30 27.79 17.21 9.96
N VAL A 31 28.22 17.04 8.71
CA VAL A 31 29.62 17.21 8.30
C VAL A 31 30.04 18.68 8.35
N SER A 32 29.20 19.61 7.87
CA SER A 32 29.51 21.05 7.94
C SER A 32 29.59 21.58 9.36
N ASP A 33 28.77 21.03 10.27
CA ASP A 33 28.77 21.38 11.69
C ASP A 33 29.90 20.67 12.47
N LYS A 34 30.78 19.93 11.78
CA LYS A 34 31.89 19.13 12.34
C LYS A 34 31.45 18.07 13.36
N GLN A 35 30.19 17.67 13.33
CA GLN A 35 29.67 16.62 14.21
C GLN A 35 30.10 15.22 13.75
N VAL A 36 30.42 15.08 12.46
CA VAL A 36 30.92 13.83 11.85
C VAL A 36 31.94 14.15 10.78
N THR A 37 32.90 13.25 10.59
CA THR A 37 33.84 13.36 9.48
C THR A 37 33.17 13.03 8.14
N GLN A 38 33.81 13.43 7.03
CA GLN A 38 33.26 13.21 5.70
C GLN A 38 33.09 11.70 5.37
N ASP A 39 34.01 10.87 5.85
CA ASP A 39 33.95 9.42 5.69
C ASP A 39 32.84 8.78 6.54
N GLU A 40 32.68 9.22 7.79
CA GLU A 40 31.58 8.76 8.66
C GLU A 40 30.22 9.20 8.12
N GLY A 41 30.12 10.40 7.55
CA GLY A 41 28.91 10.88 6.89
C GLY A 41 28.51 10.00 5.70
N ALA A 42 29.47 9.64 4.84
CA ALA A 42 29.19 8.77 3.70
C ALA A 42 28.74 7.35 4.12
N GLN A 43 29.30 6.83 5.22
CA GLN A 43 28.86 5.55 5.80
C GLN A 43 27.45 5.65 6.41
N LEU A 44 27.17 6.71 7.17
CA LEU A 44 25.85 6.95 7.75
C LEU A 44 24.77 7.06 6.66
N LEU A 45 25.07 7.75 5.56
CA LEU A 45 24.15 7.87 4.43
C LEU A 45 23.82 6.51 3.83
N LYS A 46 24.84 5.66 3.60
CA LYS A 46 24.63 4.29 3.09
C LYS A 46 23.73 3.48 4.01
N VAL A 47 24.00 3.49 5.31
CA VAL A 47 23.21 2.74 6.30
C VAL A 47 21.77 3.25 6.33
N LEU A 48 21.56 4.57 6.33
CA LEU A 48 20.23 5.17 6.29
C LEU A 48 19.44 4.76 5.03
N VAL A 49 20.09 4.75 3.86
CA VAL A 49 19.44 4.36 2.60
C VAL A 49 19.12 2.86 2.56
N GLU A 50 20.04 2.01 3.02
CA GLU A 50 19.82 0.55 3.06
C GLU A 50 18.72 0.17 4.05
N GLU A 51 18.72 0.78 5.25
CA GLU A 51 17.72 0.52 6.26
C GLU A 51 16.36 1.10 5.86
N GLY A 52 16.34 2.26 5.19
CA GLY A 52 15.14 2.83 4.60
C GLY A 52 14.51 1.91 3.55
N LYS A 53 15.32 1.30 2.67
CA LYS A 53 14.84 0.31 1.69
C LYS A 53 14.24 -0.91 2.38
N ARG A 54 14.95 -1.50 3.34
CA ARG A 54 14.44 -2.65 4.13
C ARG A 54 13.13 -2.34 4.83
N SER A 55 13.03 -1.16 5.44
CA SER A 55 11.81 -0.74 6.13
C SER A 55 10.65 -0.55 5.16
N SER A 56 10.91 0.01 3.97
CA SER A 56 9.91 0.16 2.90
C SER A 56 9.42 -1.19 2.39
N ASP A 57 10.32 -2.15 2.18
CA ASP A 57 9.97 -3.49 1.71
C ASP A 57 9.12 -4.23 2.76
N ALA A 58 9.52 -4.18 4.03
CA ALA A 58 8.77 -4.77 5.13
C ALA A 58 7.39 -4.10 5.34
N LEU A 59 7.29 -2.79 5.11
CA LEU A 59 6.02 -2.07 5.15
C LEU A 59 5.10 -2.51 4.01
N THR A 60 5.64 -2.68 2.82
CA THR A 60 4.91 -3.17 1.63
C THR A 60 4.36 -4.57 1.88
N GLU A 61 5.17 -5.46 2.42
CA GLU A 61 4.77 -6.82 2.76
C GLU A 61 3.62 -6.84 3.80
N ARG A 62 3.71 -6.02 4.85
CA ARG A 62 2.63 -5.89 5.84
C ARG A 62 1.35 -5.30 5.24
N ILE A 63 1.46 -4.34 4.34
CA ILE A 63 0.29 -3.77 3.65
C ILE A 63 -0.37 -4.86 2.79
N GLU A 64 0.40 -5.65 2.04
CA GLU A 64 -0.13 -6.78 1.29
C GLU A 64 -0.81 -7.82 2.18
N GLU A 65 -0.21 -8.15 3.33
CA GLU A 65 -0.80 -9.08 4.29
C GLU A 65 -2.14 -8.56 4.83
N VAL A 66 -2.23 -7.27 5.16
CA VAL A 66 -3.48 -6.64 5.60
C VAL A 66 -4.52 -6.62 4.49
N LEU A 67 -4.13 -6.35 3.24
CA LEU A 67 -5.04 -6.39 2.09
C LEU A 67 -5.52 -7.81 1.81
N LYS A 68 -4.66 -8.83 1.93
CA LYS A 68 -5.06 -10.25 1.75
C LYS A 68 -5.98 -10.73 2.87
N THR A 69 -5.72 -10.35 4.12
CA THR A 69 -6.48 -10.86 5.28
C THR A 69 -7.74 -10.07 5.60
N ARG A 70 -7.76 -8.77 5.30
CA ARG A 70 -8.84 -7.85 5.68
C ARG A 70 -9.34 -6.98 4.53
N GLY A 71 -8.73 -7.06 3.35
CA GLY A 71 -9.09 -6.22 2.20
C GLY A 71 -10.56 -6.38 1.80
N GLU A 72 -11.10 -7.60 1.86
CA GLU A 72 -12.52 -7.87 1.61
C GLU A 72 -13.47 -7.16 2.59
N SER A 73 -13.07 -7.05 3.87
CA SER A 73 -13.85 -6.36 4.90
C SER A 73 -13.65 -4.85 4.89
N LEU A 74 -12.48 -4.38 4.45
CA LEU A 74 -12.11 -2.96 4.40
C LEU A 74 -12.62 -2.28 3.14
N MET A 75 -12.86 -3.03 2.05
CA MET A 75 -13.40 -2.52 0.80
C MET A 75 -14.93 -2.53 0.84
N PRO A 76 -15.60 -1.37 0.95
CA PRO A 76 -17.07 -1.29 1.03
C PRO A 76 -17.76 -1.90 -0.20
N TYR A 77 -17.01 -2.03 -1.30
CA TYR A 77 -17.49 -2.49 -2.60
C TYR A 77 -17.60 -4.03 -2.70
N TRP A 78 -17.00 -4.80 -1.79
CA TRP A 78 -16.93 -6.26 -1.91
C TRP A 78 -18.32 -6.92 -1.86
N LYS A 79 -19.19 -6.43 -0.97
CA LYS A 79 -20.60 -6.84 -0.91
C LYS A 79 -21.35 -6.54 -2.21
N HIS A 80 -21.05 -5.41 -2.83
CA HIS A 80 -21.64 -5.01 -4.10
C HIS A 80 -21.22 -5.93 -5.25
N VAL A 81 -19.97 -6.40 -5.24
CA VAL A 81 -19.46 -7.38 -6.21
C VAL A 81 -20.17 -8.73 -6.02
N GLN A 82 -20.29 -9.23 -4.79
CA GLN A 82 -21.04 -10.47 -4.52
C GLN A 82 -22.51 -10.39 -4.96
N ASP A 83 -23.19 -9.28 -4.67
CA ASP A 83 -24.58 -9.08 -5.09
C ASP A 83 -24.72 -9.05 -6.62
N LEU A 84 -23.73 -8.47 -7.33
CA LEU A 84 -23.68 -8.47 -8.79
C LEU A 84 -23.44 -9.87 -9.36
N GLU A 85 -22.51 -10.63 -8.80
CA GLU A 85 -22.22 -12.01 -9.21
C GLU A 85 -23.45 -12.91 -9.04
N ALA A 86 -24.16 -12.79 -7.91
CA ALA A 86 -25.39 -13.54 -7.68
C ALA A 86 -26.49 -13.20 -8.71
N ARG A 87 -26.62 -11.92 -9.07
CA ARG A 87 -27.57 -11.47 -10.10
C ARG A 87 -27.20 -11.97 -11.50
N VAL A 88 -25.90 -12.00 -11.82
CA VAL A 88 -25.44 -12.57 -13.09
C VAL A 88 -25.78 -14.06 -13.16
N ALA A 89 -25.49 -14.82 -12.10
CA ALA A 89 -25.81 -16.25 -12.04
C ALA A 89 -27.32 -16.52 -12.17
N SER A 90 -28.18 -15.70 -11.55
CA SER A 90 -29.64 -15.86 -11.69
C SER A 90 -30.11 -15.57 -13.12
N LEU A 91 -29.57 -14.52 -13.75
CA LEU A 91 -29.92 -14.15 -15.12
C LEU A 91 -29.41 -15.18 -16.14
N GLU A 92 -28.23 -15.75 -15.92
CA GLU A 92 -27.70 -16.84 -16.74
C GLU A 92 -28.56 -18.10 -16.63
N ALA A 93 -29.02 -18.45 -15.43
CA ALA A 93 -29.92 -19.57 -15.22
C ALA A 93 -31.30 -19.35 -15.89
N GLU A 94 -31.83 -18.13 -15.86
CA GLU A 94 -33.07 -17.76 -16.56
C GLU A 94 -32.90 -17.82 -18.08
N LEU A 95 -31.79 -17.31 -18.60
CA LEU A 95 -31.47 -17.40 -20.04
C LEU A 95 -31.28 -18.85 -20.49
N ALA A 96 -30.67 -19.70 -19.67
CA ALA A 96 -30.54 -21.13 -19.97
C ALA A 96 -31.92 -21.81 -20.05
N LYS A 97 -32.84 -21.49 -19.14
CA LYS A 97 -34.22 -21.99 -19.16
C LYS A 97 -34.99 -21.49 -20.38
N LEU A 98 -34.88 -20.21 -20.71
CA LEU A 98 -35.54 -19.61 -21.88
C LEU A 98 -35.02 -20.17 -23.20
N LYS A 99 -33.70 -20.37 -23.31
CA LYS A 99 -33.07 -21.02 -24.48
C LYS A 99 -33.43 -22.50 -24.58
N GLY A 100 -33.62 -23.18 -23.45
CA GLY A 100 -34.14 -24.55 -23.38
C GLY A 100 -35.59 -24.63 -23.89
N CYS A 101 -36.50 -23.80 -23.35
CA CYS A 101 -37.90 -23.78 -23.77
C CYS A 101 -38.12 -23.40 -25.24
N CYS A 102 -37.34 -22.47 -25.81
CA CYS A 102 -37.43 -22.12 -27.23
C CYS A 102 -37.03 -23.25 -28.20
N SER A 103 -36.44 -24.34 -27.71
CA SER A 103 -36.12 -25.51 -28.54
C SER A 103 -37.25 -26.55 -28.58
N GLU A 104 -38.23 -26.48 -27.67
CA GLU A 104 -39.36 -27.40 -27.62
C GLU A 104 -40.62 -26.89 -28.37
N GLU A 105 -40.76 -25.59 -28.62
CA GLU A 105 -41.89 -25.02 -29.38
C GLU A 105 -41.79 -25.15 -30.92
N LYS A 106 -40.71 -25.75 -31.44
CA LYS A 106 -40.47 -25.91 -32.90
C LYS A 106 -40.58 -27.36 -33.42
N LYS A 107 -41.23 -28.27 -32.68
CA LYS A 107 -41.60 -29.61 -33.16
C LYS A 107 -43.11 -29.76 -33.21
#